data_AF-A0A2C5ZWC2-F1
#
_entry.id   AF-A0A2C5ZWC2-F1
#
_cell.length_a   1.000
_cell.length_b   1.000
_cell.length_c   1.000
_cell.angle_alpha   90.00
_cell.angle_beta   90.00
_cell.angle_gamma   90.00
#
_symmetry.space_group_name_H-M   'P 1'
#
loop_
_entity.id
_entity.type
_entity.pdbx_description
1 polymer ?
#
loop_
_entity_poly.entity_id
_entity_poly.type
_entity_poly.pdbx_seq_one_letter_code
_entity_poly.pdbx_strand_id
1 'polypeptide(L)'
;MPSTRKTAPARRPPTVAVSAPGKVLLAGGYLVLDRRYSGLVFGLSARINVVAGEIHTSEGVQLSEIVVDSPQFVEAQWRYGYHLAPDGGGIKVTQLQV
;
A
#
# COMPACT_ATOMS: atom_id res chain seq x y z
N MET A 1 -50.00 4.91 -7.27
CA MET A 1 -48.88 3.92 -7.26
C MET A 1 -47.58 4.66 -7.56
N PRO A 2 -46.70 4.91 -6.57
CA PRO A 2 -45.38 5.42 -6.87
C PRO A 2 -44.42 4.26 -7.18
N SER A 3 -43.79 4.36 -8.35
CA SER A 3 -42.78 3.46 -8.88
C SER A 3 -41.57 3.38 -7.95
N THR A 4 -41.16 2.16 -7.62
CA THR A 4 -39.97 1.83 -6.85
C THR A 4 -38.72 2.19 -7.65
N ARG A 5 -38.00 3.23 -7.20
CA ARG A 5 -36.67 3.58 -7.74
C ARG A 5 -35.70 2.47 -7.33
N LYS A 6 -35.38 1.58 -8.27
CA LYS A 6 -34.39 0.51 -8.12
C LYS A 6 -33.03 1.13 -7.80
N THR A 7 -32.59 1.05 -6.56
CA THR A 7 -31.25 1.49 -6.12
C THR A 7 -30.22 0.66 -6.87
N ALA A 8 -29.35 1.32 -7.65
CA ALA A 8 -28.23 0.66 -8.30
C ALA A 8 -27.31 0.03 -7.23
N PRO A 9 -26.75 -1.17 -7.45
CA PRO A 9 -25.82 -1.76 -6.49
C PRO A 9 -24.62 -0.82 -6.30
N ALA A 10 -24.29 -0.54 -5.03
CA ALA A 10 -23.14 0.27 -4.67
C ALA A 10 -21.87 -0.30 -5.31
N ARG A 11 -21.16 0.52 -6.10
CA ARG A 11 -19.94 0.13 -6.80
C ARG A 11 -18.88 -0.23 -5.76
N ARG A 12 -18.58 -1.52 -5.58
CA ARG A 12 -17.42 -1.96 -4.78
C ARG A 12 -16.19 -1.18 -5.24
N PRO A 13 -15.45 -0.53 -4.34
CA PRO A 13 -14.23 0.14 -4.74
C PRO A 13 -13.27 -0.91 -5.33
N PRO A 14 -12.61 -0.56 -6.43
CA PRO A 14 -11.79 -1.51 -7.15
C PRO A 14 -10.59 -1.91 -6.30
N THR A 15 -10.34 -3.21 -6.20
CA THR A 15 -9.04 -3.72 -5.79
C THR A 15 -7.98 -3.25 -6.77
N VAL A 16 -6.90 -2.65 -6.28
CA VAL A 16 -5.80 -2.13 -7.08
C VAL A 16 -4.58 -3.01 -6.88
N ALA A 17 -4.04 -3.54 -7.98
CA ALA A 17 -2.75 -4.23 -7.99
C ALA A 17 -1.67 -3.32 -8.55
N VAL A 18 -0.52 -3.25 -7.88
CA VAL A 18 0.65 -2.47 -8.29
C VAL A 18 1.90 -3.35 -8.26
N SER A 19 2.87 -3.05 -9.12
CA SER A 19 4.17 -3.71 -9.12
C SER A 19 5.31 -2.71 -9.26
N ALA A 20 6.45 -3.00 -8.62
CA ALA A 20 7.67 -2.21 -8.73
C ALA A 20 8.86 -3.11 -9.11
N PRO A 21 9.69 -2.73 -10.09
CA PRO A 21 10.88 -3.49 -10.46
C PRO A 21 11.99 -3.34 -9.41
N GLY A 22 12.78 -4.38 -9.26
CA GLY A 22 14.05 -4.33 -8.53
C GLY A 22 15.10 -3.51 -9.29
N LYS A 23 16.26 -3.31 -8.66
CA LYS A 23 17.39 -2.57 -9.25
C LYS A 23 18.70 -3.31 -9.06
N VAL A 24 19.60 -3.17 -10.03
CA VAL A 24 20.99 -3.66 -9.92
C VAL A 24 21.97 -2.61 -10.43
N LEU A 25 23.06 -2.41 -9.69
CA LEU A 25 24.19 -1.60 -10.16
C LEU A 25 25.03 -2.44 -11.10
N LEU A 26 25.00 -2.11 -12.39
CA LEU A 26 25.75 -2.83 -13.43
C LEU A 26 27.21 -2.38 -13.49
N ALA A 27 27.46 -1.07 -13.37
CA ALA A 27 28.80 -0.49 -13.45
C ALA A 27 28.96 0.71 -12.50
N GLY A 28 30.20 0.98 -12.11
CA GLY A 28 30.58 2.04 -11.16
C GLY A 28 31.14 1.49 -9.85
N GLY A 29 30.64 0.33 -9.38
CA GLY A 29 31.13 -0.32 -8.16
C GLY A 29 31.22 0.66 -6.98
N TYR A 30 32.32 0.62 -6.23
CA TYR A 30 32.56 1.56 -5.13
C TYR A 30 32.96 2.99 -5.58
N LEU A 31 33.24 3.22 -6.86
CA LEU A 31 33.60 4.57 -7.33
C LEU A 31 32.43 5.56 -7.17
N VAL A 32 31.19 5.06 -7.18
CA VAL A 32 29.98 5.88 -6.97
C VAL A 32 29.92 6.55 -5.59
N LEU A 33 30.78 6.14 -4.65
CA LEU A 33 30.92 6.79 -3.35
C LEU A 33 31.58 8.17 -3.47
N ASP A 34 32.38 8.40 -4.52
CA ASP A 34 32.89 9.73 -4.88
C ASP A 34 31.99 10.35 -5.95
N ARG A 35 31.51 11.57 -5.68
CA ARG A 35 30.60 12.34 -6.57
C ARG A 35 31.18 12.59 -7.96
N ARG A 36 32.50 12.46 -8.15
CA ARG A 36 33.15 12.60 -9.46
C ARG A 36 32.84 11.46 -10.41
N TYR A 37 32.32 10.32 -9.92
CA TYR A 37 32.03 9.14 -10.73
C TYR A 37 30.53 8.80 -10.71
N SER A 38 30.02 8.40 -11.87
CA SER A 38 28.64 7.94 -12.04
C SER A 38 28.54 6.42 -12.12
N GLY A 39 27.44 5.86 -11.61
CA GLY A 39 27.11 4.45 -11.77
C GLY A 39 26.03 4.24 -12.84
N LEU A 40 25.96 3.01 -13.38
CA LEU A 40 24.91 2.58 -14.30
C LEU A 40 24.02 1.57 -13.60
N VAL A 41 22.71 1.83 -13.52
CA VAL A 41 21.74 0.99 -12.82
C VAL A 41 20.67 0.51 -13.79
N PHE A 42 20.36 -0.78 -13.76
CA PHE A 42 19.27 -1.38 -14.53
C PHE A 42 18.11 -1.76 -13.64
N GLY A 43 16.90 -1.63 -14.20
CA GLY A 43 15.69 -2.22 -13.62
C GLY A 43 15.64 -3.72 -13.90
N LEU A 44 15.29 -4.51 -12.89
CA LEU A 44 15.16 -5.95 -13.00
C LEU A 44 13.69 -6.37 -13.24
N SER A 45 13.50 -7.50 -13.91
CA SER A 45 12.20 -8.18 -13.98
C SER A 45 11.78 -8.83 -12.66
N ALA A 46 12.69 -8.92 -11.68
CA ALA A 46 12.35 -9.27 -10.30
C ALA A 46 11.50 -8.14 -9.71
N ARG A 47 10.23 -8.41 -9.39
CA ARG A 47 9.25 -7.40 -8.99
C ARG A 47 8.70 -7.65 -7.59
N ILE A 48 8.43 -6.56 -6.89
CA ILE A 48 7.58 -6.55 -5.69
C ILE A 48 6.15 -6.24 -6.18
N ASN A 49 5.17 -7.00 -5.70
CA ASN A 49 3.77 -6.83 -6.05
C ASN A 49 2.95 -6.54 -4.78
N VAL A 50 1.98 -5.64 -4.89
CA VAL A 50 1.06 -5.30 -3.81
C VAL A 50 -0.36 -5.27 -4.36
N VAL A 51 -1.30 -5.82 -3.60
CA VAL A 51 -2.73 -5.77 -3.90
C VAL A 51 -3.41 -5.03 -2.75
N ALA A 52 -4.04 -3.89 -3.04
CA ALA A 52 -4.75 -3.06 -2.08
C ALA A 52 -6.26 -3.12 -2.37
N GLY A 53 -7.06 -3.28 -1.33
CA GLY A 53 -8.52 -3.31 -1.41
C GLY A 53 -9.15 -2.99 -0.07
N GLU A 54 -10.47 -2.85 -0.04
CA GLU A 54 -11.19 -2.62 1.21
C GLU A 54 -11.15 -3.86 2.12
N ILE A 55 -11.00 -3.58 3.41
CA ILE A 55 -11.21 -4.56 4.47
C ILE A 55 -12.73 -4.74 4.59
N HIS A 56 -13.22 -5.94 4.26
CA HIS A 56 -14.64 -6.23 4.34
C HIS A 56 -15.01 -6.48 5.80
N THR A 57 -15.63 -5.49 6.45
CA THR A 57 -16.16 -5.61 7.81
C THR A 57 -17.66 -5.87 7.79
N SER A 58 -18.17 -6.54 8.81
CA SER A 58 -19.61 -6.75 9.00
C SER A 58 -20.35 -5.41 9.14
N GLU A 59 -21.61 -5.38 8.70
CA GLU A 59 -22.44 -4.17 8.76
C GLU A 59 -22.46 -3.56 10.18
N GLY A 60 -22.10 -2.28 10.27
CA GLY A 60 -22.14 -1.51 11.51
C GLY A 60 -20.77 -1.19 12.14
N VAL A 61 -19.66 -1.78 11.67
CA VAL A 61 -18.32 -1.46 12.19
C VAL A 61 -17.51 -0.73 11.12
N GLN A 62 -17.40 0.60 11.24
CA GLN A 62 -16.40 1.36 10.50
C GLN A 62 -15.03 1.20 11.16
N LEU A 63 -14.19 0.33 10.60
CA LEU A 63 -12.78 0.25 10.98
C LEU A 63 -11.96 1.23 10.15
N SER A 64 -11.29 2.15 10.82
CA SER A 64 -10.20 2.94 10.23
C SER A 64 -8.88 2.22 10.46
N GLU A 65 -8.74 1.04 9.84
CA GLU A 65 -7.57 0.18 9.96
C GLU A 65 -6.90 -0.04 8.60
N ILE A 66 -5.58 -0.20 8.60
CA ILE A 66 -4.76 -0.67 7.50
C ILE A 66 -4.13 -1.97 7.98
N VAL A 67 -4.39 -3.06 7.25
CA VAL A 67 -3.78 -4.36 7.49
C VAL A 67 -2.82 -4.64 6.35
N VAL A 68 -1.56 -4.91 6.70
CA VAL A 68 -0.51 -5.27 5.75
C VAL A 68 -0.13 -6.72 5.98
N ASP A 69 -0.33 -7.56 4.98
CA ASP A 69 0.08 -8.97 4.98
C ASP A 69 1.25 -9.13 3.99
N SER A 70 2.39 -9.64 4.46
CA SER A 70 3.57 -9.85 3.63
C SER A 70 4.23 -11.20 3.92
N PRO A 71 3.84 -12.28 3.23
CA PRO A 71 4.31 -13.65 3.50
C PRO A 71 5.83 -13.87 3.39
N GLN A 72 6.58 -12.86 2.96
CA GLN A 72 8.04 -12.87 2.85
C GLN A 72 8.73 -12.78 4.23
N PHE A 73 8.00 -12.40 5.28
CA PHE A 73 8.52 -12.23 6.64
C PHE A 73 7.91 -13.25 7.61
N VAL A 74 8.57 -13.45 8.75
CA VAL A 74 8.02 -14.20 9.89
C VAL A 74 7.14 -13.24 10.69
N GLU A 75 5.98 -13.69 11.17
CA GLU A 75 4.98 -12.82 11.83
C GLU A 75 4.59 -11.63 10.94
N ALA A 76 4.23 -11.98 9.71
CA ALA A 76 4.15 -11.10 8.55
C ALA A 76 2.90 -10.20 8.44
N GLN A 77 2.21 -9.94 9.55
CA GLN A 77 0.98 -9.15 9.55
C GLN A 77 1.12 -7.94 10.46
N TRP A 78 1.06 -6.75 9.87
CA TRP A 78 1.03 -5.49 10.62
C TRP A 78 -0.35 -4.85 10.55
N ARG A 79 -0.76 -4.29 11.69
CA ARG A 79 -2.05 -3.61 11.83
C ARG A 79 -1.83 -2.18 12.26
N TYR A 80 -2.46 -1.25 11.56
CA TYR A 80 -2.37 0.18 11.85
C TYR A 80 -3.76 0.78 11.92
N GLY A 81 -4.05 1.53 12.97
CA GLY A 81 -5.20 2.42 13.02
C GLY A 81 -4.86 3.75 12.38
N TYR A 82 -5.81 4.41 11.73
CA TYR A 82 -5.62 5.77 11.26
C TYR A 82 -6.81 6.65 11.62
N HIS A 83 -6.55 7.94 11.82
CA HIS A 83 -7.57 8.94 12.08
C HIS A 83 -7.15 10.28 11.48
N LEU A 84 -8.14 11.12 11.17
CA LEU A 84 -7.88 12.48 10.73
C LEU A 84 -7.29 13.29 11.89
N ALA A 85 -6.14 13.91 11.68
CA ALA A 85 -5.56 14.82 12.64
C ALA A 85 -6.38 16.12 12.70
N PRO A 86 -6.47 16.77 13.88
CA PRO A 86 -7.09 18.09 14.01
C PRO A 86 -6.48 19.12 13.07
N ASP A 87 -7.22 20.22 12.84
CA ASP A 87 -6.75 21.43 12.16
C ASP A 87 -6.19 21.21 10.74
N GLY A 88 -6.68 20.18 10.04
CA GLY A 88 -6.23 19.87 8.68
C GLY A 88 -4.82 19.23 8.63
N GLY A 89 -4.32 18.71 9.74
CA GLY A 89 -3.00 18.08 9.85
C GLY A 89 -2.82 16.76 9.08
N GLY A 90 -3.79 16.36 8.25
CA GLY A 90 -3.74 15.15 7.44
C GLY A 90 -4.17 13.90 8.20
N ILE A 91 -3.64 12.73 7.81
CA ILE A 91 -3.96 11.43 8.43
C ILE A 91 -2.85 11.05 9.40
N LYS A 92 -3.22 10.81 10.66
CA LYS A 92 -2.33 10.24 11.67
C LYS A 92 -2.51 8.73 11.72
N VAL A 93 -1.41 8.00 11.63
CA VAL A 93 -1.37 6.53 11.65
C VAL A 93 -0.74 6.07 12.97
N THR A 94 -1.37 5.13 13.64
CA THR A 94 -0.90 4.50 14.89
C THR A 94 -0.76 3.01 14.67
N GLN A 95 0.42 2.45 14.95
CA GLN A 95 0.60 1.00 14.89
C GLN A 95 -0.09 0.32 16.07
N LEU A 96 -0.94 -0.66 15.77
CA LEU A 96 -1.75 -1.40 16.75
C LEU A 96 -1.12 -2.74 17.11
N GLN A 97 -0.49 -3.41 16.13
CA GLN A 97 0.13 -4.72 16.33
C GLN A 97 1.35 -4.90 15.40
N VAL A 98 2.34 -5.66 15.89
CA VAL A 98 3.48 -6.21 15.13
C VAL A 98 3.23 -7.69 14.91
#